data_AF-A0A2W4N807-F1
#
_entry.id   AF-A0A2W4N807-F1
#
_cell.length_a   1.000
_cell.length_b   1.000
_cell.length_c   1.000
_cell.angle_alpha   90.00
_cell.angle_beta   90.00
_cell.angle_gamma   90.00
#
_symmetry.space_group_name_H-M   'P 1'
#
loop_
_entity.id
_entity.type
_entity.pdbx_description
1 polymer ?
#
loop_
_entity_poly.entity_id
_entity_poly.type
_entity_poly.pdbx_seq_one_letter_code
_entity_poly.pdbx_strand_id
1 'polypeptide(L)'
;MSFRGRAVTQASATRGRSAKSREIDLLAGLGSEVPGENESVVRSQIVPKRARAEHVRIGMLSGIAGYVDAVGFATLLGLFPAHLTGELVEAVVAVAHGEASSKAVRIAMIPIFVAAVVVAALVSRVFRRRGQAPLAPLLALMTAALTLFTVTGAAFPMLVGTSPSIALFLAGGSAVAAMGFQNAFMRQAAVGSCPTTMMTGNLTQLVIELVELGLGKPREQAAFADAFERRDPRRLRMVATALVGFLSGAMLGAVLTAKIGLFSIAVPAACAGLLTVLAYRDAQRVASR
;
A
#
# COMPACT_ATOMS: atom_id res chain seq x y z
N MET A 1 62.39 51.22 12.75
CA MET A 1 61.37 52.28 12.61
C MET A 1 60.01 51.62 12.81
N SER A 2 59.37 51.72 13.97
CA SER A 2 58.55 52.87 14.42
C SER A 2 57.39 53.12 13.45
N PHE A 3 56.12 53.11 13.83
CA PHE A 3 55.50 54.12 14.70
C PHE A 3 54.04 53.74 15.04
N ARG A 4 53.62 54.06 16.28
CA ARG A 4 52.31 54.57 16.77
C ARG A 4 51.04 54.27 15.95
N GLY A 5 49.94 53.80 16.54
CA GLY A 5 49.27 54.36 17.71
C GLY A 5 48.38 55.55 17.32
N ARG A 6 47.06 55.38 17.33
CA ARG A 6 46.09 56.46 17.60
C ARG A 6 44.71 55.91 17.98
N ALA A 7 44.36 56.14 19.24
CA ALA A 7 43.00 56.09 19.78
C ALA A 7 42.29 57.43 19.50
N VAL A 8 41.00 57.41 19.19
CA VAL A 8 39.96 58.45 19.32
C VAL A 8 38.64 57.72 19.01
N THR A 9 37.46 57.85 19.63
CA THR A 9 36.93 58.41 20.87
C THR A 9 35.47 57.90 20.95
N GLN A 10 34.96 57.71 22.16
CA GLN A 10 33.57 57.35 22.45
C GLN A 10 32.53 58.26 21.77
N ALA A 11 31.40 57.66 21.38
CA ALA A 11 30.11 58.35 21.38
C ALA A 11 29.01 57.38 21.85
N SER A 12 28.49 57.68 23.04
CA SER A 12 27.25 57.14 23.59
C SER A 12 26.07 57.42 22.67
N ALA A 13 25.25 56.41 22.39
CA ALA A 13 23.88 56.60 21.92
C ALA A 13 23.02 55.41 22.34
N THR A 14 22.29 55.64 23.42
CA THR A 14 21.02 55.00 23.81
C THR A 14 20.18 54.64 22.58
N ARG A 15 20.21 53.37 22.14
CA ARG A 15 19.25 52.82 21.18
C ARG A 15 18.13 52.13 21.95
N GLY A 16 16.94 52.73 21.89
CA GLY A 16 15.71 52.21 22.46
C GLY A 16 15.42 50.79 22.00
N ARG A 17 14.98 49.95 22.95
CA ARG A 17 14.48 48.61 22.67
C ARG A 17 13.31 48.71 21.68
N SER A 18 13.44 48.02 20.56
CA SER A 18 12.40 47.87 19.54
C SER A 18 11.13 47.23 20.13
N ALA A 19 9.96 47.70 19.68
CA ALA A 19 8.63 47.18 20.05
C ALA A 19 8.51 45.65 19.96
N LYS A 20 9.30 45.03 19.07
CA LYS A 20 9.35 43.58 18.86
C LYS A 20 9.89 42.80 20.07
N SER A 21 10.71 43.44 20.93
CA SER A 21 11.26 42.80 22.13
C SER A 21 10.27 42.79 23.30
N ARG A 22 9.29 43.71 23.33
CA ARG A 22 8.20 43.70 24.32
C ARG A 22 7.12 42.68 23.98
N GLU A 23 6.94 42.37 22.70
CA GLU A 23 5.96 41.39 22.22
C GLU A 23 6.41 39.95 22.50
N ILE A 24 7.72 39.68 22.44
CA ILE A 24 8.31 38.39 22.82
C ILE A 24 8.17 38.14 24.33
N ASP A 25 8.34 39.17 25.17
CA ASP A 25 8.13 39.06 26.62
C ASP A 25 6.63 38.92 26.98
N LEU A 26 5.71 39.47 26.17
CA LEU A 26 4.27 39.32 26.39
C LEU A 26 3.76 37.90 26.08
N LEU A 27 4.35 37.24 25.07
CA LEU A 27 4.03 35.85 24.70
C LEU A 27 4.67 34.81 25.62
N ALA A 28 5.70 35.20 26.39
CA ALA A 28 6.29 34.35 27.43
C ALA A 28 5.51 34.38 28.76
N GLY A 29 4.58 35.33 28.94
CA GLY A 29 3.80 35.53 30.16
C GLY A 29 2.40 34.90 30.18
N LEU A 30 1.96 34.25 29.10
CA LEU A 30 0.70 33.52 29.06
C LEU A 30 0.95 32.07 29.45
N GLY A 31 0.69 31.81 30.73
CA GLY A 31 0.87 30.53 31.40
C GLY A 31 0.36 29.34 30.60
N SER A 32 1.24 28.35 30.51
CA SER A 32 0.89 26.97 30.27
C SER A 32 0.05 26.44 31.45
N GLU A 33 -1.25 26.69 31.43
CA GLU A 33 -2.18 25.74 32.05
C GLU A 33 -2.24 24.53 31.11
N VAL A 34 -1.43 23.52 31.43
CA VAL A 34 -1.47 22.21 30.78
C VAL A 34 -2.64 21.44 31.40
N PRO A 35 -3.74 21.11 30.69
CA PRO A 35 -4.70 20.10 31.14
C PRO A 35 -4.10 18.72 30.85
N GLY A 36 -3.04 18.40 31.58
CA GLY A 36 -2.23 17.22 31.37
C GLY A 36 -2.75 16.05 32.17
N GLU A 37 -3.78 15.36 31.68
CA GLU A 37 -4.03 13.96 32.05
C GLU A 37 -5.10 13.29 31.15
N ASN A 38 -6.12 14.03 30.70
CA ASN A 38 -7.17 13.44 29.86
C ASN A 38 -6.79 13.35 28.37
N GLU A 39 -6.00 14.29 27.85
CA GLU A 39 -5.64 14.30 26.42
C GLU A 39 -4.59 13.22 26.07
N SER A 40 -3.68 12.91 27.00
CA SER A 40 -2.66 11.86 26.83
C SER A 40 -3.27 10.46 26.86
N VAL A 41 -4.26 10.22 27.74
CA VAL A 41 -4.99 8.94 27.80
C VAL A 41 -5.84 8.73 26.54
N VAL A 42 -6.53 9.78 26.06
CA VAL A 42 -7.31 9.74 24.82
C VAL A 42 -6.40 9.54 23.59
N ARG A 43 -5.26 10.23 23.52
CA ARG A 43 -4.27 10.05 22.44
C ARG A 43 -3.61 8.66 22.49
N SER A 44 -3.38 8.11 23.68
CA SER A 44 -2.81 6.77 23.87
C SER A 44 -3.76 5.63 23.53
N GLN A 45 -5.08 5.83 23.57
CA GLN A 45 -6.08 4.82 23.17
C GLN A 45 -6.53 4.94 21.71
N ILE A 46 -6.49 6.15 21.12
CA ILE A 46 -6.82 6.38 19.70
C ILE A 46 -5.71 5.88 18.76
N VAL A 47 -4.43 5.99 19.15
CA VAL A 47 -3.28 5.52 18.37
C VAL A 47 -3.19 3.98 18.19
N PRO A 48 -3.42 3.12 19.20
CA PRO A 48 -3.31 1.66 19.05
C PRO A 48 -4.44 1.05 18.22
N LYS A 49 -5.67 1.59 18.30
CA LYS A 49 -6.80 1.10 17.47
C LYS A 49 -6.54 1.31 15.98
N ARG A 50 -5.98 2.46 15.59
CA ARG A 50 -5.63 2.76 14.19
C ARG A 50 -4.51 1.85 13.68
N ALA A 51 -3.47 1.61 14.49
CA ALA A 51 -2.36 0.72 14.12
C ALA A 51 -2.81 -0.75 13.94
N ARG A 52 -3.67 -1.27 14.83
CA ARG A 52 -4.22 -2.63 14.70
C ARG A 52 -5.09 -2.78 13.45
N ALA A 53 -5.94 -1.79 13.16
CA ALA A 53 -6.79 -1.81 11.97
C ALA A 53 -5.95 -1.77 10.67
N GLU A 54 -4.83 -1.05 10.68
CA GLU A 54 -3.90 -1.01 9.55
C GLU A 54 -3.21 -2.37 9.33
N HIS A 55 -2.70 -3.01 10.38
CA HIS A 55 -2.07 -4.33 10.28
C HIS A 55 -3.04 -5.39 9.74
N VAL A 56 -4.28 -5.40 10.26
CA VAL A 56 -5.32 -6.32 9.78
C VAL A 56 -5.61 -6.07 8.30
N ARG A 57 -5.74 -4.81 7.88
CA ARG A 57 -5.98 -4.45 6.48
C ARG A 57 -4.83 -4.90 5.57
N ILE A 58 -3.58 -4.66 5.98
CA ILE A 58 -2.38 -5.10 5.24
C ILE A 58 -2.39 -6.62 5.11
N GLY A 59 -2.59 -7.36 6.21
CA GLY A 59 -2.64 -8.82 6.20
C GLY A 59 -3.74 -9.36 5.28
N MET A 60 -4.95 -8.78 5.34
CA MET A 60 -6.07 -9.18 4.47
C MET A 60 -5.80 -8.88 3.00
N LEU A 61 -5.33 -7.67 2.66
CA LEU A 61 -5.01 -7.30 1.27
C LEU A 61 -3.87 -8.16 0.71
N SER A 62 -2.82 -8.38 1.52
CA SER A 62 -1.70 -9.24 1.15
C SER A 62 -2.16 -10.69 0.94
N GLY A 63 -3.06 -11.19 1.81
CA GLY A 63 -3.67 -12.50 1.65
C GLY A 63 -4.55 -12.60 0.41
N ILE A 64 -5.32 -11.57 0.07
CA ILE A 64 -6.06 -11.53 -1.20
C ILE A 64 -5.12 -11.61 -2.39
N ALA A 65 -4.00 -10.88 -2.37
CA ALA A 65 -3.00 -10.93 -3.43
C ALA A 65 -2.40 -12.34 -3.60
N GLY A 66 -1.94 -12.95 -2.50
CA GLY A 66 -1.40 -14.30 -2.55
C GLY A 66 -2.43 -15.35 -2.99
N TYR A 67 -3.67 -15.20 -2.55
CA TYR A 67 -4.78 -16.06 -2.97
C TYR A 67 -5.01 -15.98 -4.47
N VAL A 68 -5.16 -14.78 -5.01
CA VAL A 68 -5.43 -14.56 -6.44
C VAL A 68 -4.25 -15.01 -7.30
N ASP A 69 -3.01 -14.84 -6.83
CA ASP A 69 -1.82 -15.40 -7.48
C ASP A 69 -1.83 -16.92 -7.52
N ALA A 70 -2.16 -17.59 -6.41
CA ALA A 70 -2.24 -19.05 -6.39
C ALA A 70 -3.34 -19.58 -7.31
N VAL A 71 -4.51 -18.92 -7.34
CA VAL A 71 -5.59 -19.31 -8.27
C VAL A 71 -5.20 -19.05 -9.72
N GLY A 72 -4.62 -17.88 -10.01
CA GLY A 72 -4.16 -17.52 -11.34
C GLY A 72 -3.13 -18.53 -11.87
N PHE A 73 -2.17 -18.90 -11.02
CA PHE A 73 -1.16 -19.87 -11.41
C PHE A 73 -1.77 -21.25 -11.67
N ALA A 74 -2.67 -21.71 -10.80
CA ALA A 74 -3.28 -23.02 -10.90
C ALA A 74 -4.29 -23.17 -12.06
N THR A 75 -4.96 -22.09 -12.46
CA THR A 75 -6.13 -22.17 -13.37
C THR A 75 -6.05 -21.32 -14.62
N LEU A 76 -5.16 -20.33 -14.67
CA LEU A 76 -5.06 -19.35 -15.76
C LEU A 76 -3.72 -19.43 -16.49
N LEU A 77 -3.30 -20.65 -16.85
CA LEU A 77 -2.05 -20.94 -17.57
C LEU A 77 -0.77 -20.44 -16.87
N GLY A 78 -0.70 -20.55 -15.54
CA GLY A 78 0.48 -20.13 -14.80
C GLY A 78 0.63 -18.60 -14.66
N LEU A 79 -0.45 -17.84 -14.85
CA LEU A 79 -0.48 -16.39 -14.69
C LEU A 79 -0.29 -16.00 -13.22
N PHE A 80 0.54 -15.00 -12.94
CA PHE A 80 0.61 -14.34 -11.63
C PHE A 80 0.04 -12.92 -11.70
N PRO A 81 -1.26 -12.72 -11.43
CA PRO A 81 -1.92 -11.43 -11.60
C PRO A 81 -1.28 -10.27 -10.81
N ALA A 82 -0.65 -10.54 -9.67
CA ALA A 82 0.04 -9.51 -8.88
C ALA A 82 1.51 -9.31 -9.28
N HIS A 83 2.15 -10.28 -9.94
CA HIS A 83 3.59 -10.26 -10.29
C HIS A 83 3.85 -9.75 -11.70
N LEU A 84 3.52 -8.48 -11.96
CA LEU A 84 3.67 -7.87 -13.27
C LEU A 84 5.11 -7.92 -13.82
N THR A 85 6.13 -7.90 -12.97
CA THR A 85 7.53 -7.96 -13.39
C THR A 85 7.87 -9.24 -14.16
N GLY A 86 7.36 -10.40 -13.70
CA GLY A 86 7.55 -11.67 -14.40
C GLY A 86 6.75 -11.72 -15.70
N GLU A 87 5.50 -11.28 -15.65
CA GLU A 87 4.59 -11.26 -16.81
C GLU A 87 5.09 -10.36 -17.94
N LEU A 88 5.75 -9.23 -17.63
CA LEU A 88 6.37 -8.36 -18.63
C LEU A 88 7.54 -9.06 -19.34
N VAL A 89 8.40 -9.76 -18.59
CA VAL A 89 9.54 -10.49 -19.16
C VAL A 89 9.04 -11.61 -20.07
N GLU A 90 8.05 -12.38 -19.62
CA GLU A 90 7.48 -13.46 -20.43
C GLU A 90 6.84 -12.94 -21.71
N ALA A 91 6.14 -11.79 -21.67
CA ALA A 91 5.58 -11.16 -22.85
C ALA A 91 6.67 -10.77 -23.87
N VAL A 92 7.79 -10.20 -23.42
CA VAL A 92 8.92 -9.85 -24.30
C VAL A 92 9.55 -11.11 -24.91
N VAL A 93 9.75 -12.16 -24.10
CA VAL A 93 10.29 -13.44 -24.58
C VAL A 93 9.37 -14.06 -25.63
N ALA A 94 8.06 -14.02 -25.42
CA ALA A 94 7.07 -14.52 -26.38
C ALA A 94 7.15 -13.78 -27.73
N VAL A 95 7.32 -12.46 -27.70
CA VAL A 95 7.51 -11.65 -28.91
C VAL A 95 8.81 -12.02 -29.62
N ALA A 96 9.90 -12.15 -28.87
CA ALA A 96 11.22 -12.46 -29.43
C ALA A 96 11.27 -13.84 -30.12
N HIS A 97 10.51 -14.82 -29.62
CA HIS A 97 10.44 -16.17 -30.19
C HIS A 97 9.35 -16.32 -31.27
N GLY A 98 8.67 -15.25 -31.66
CA GLY A 98 7.58 -15.31 -32.66
C GLY A 98 6.29 -15.95 -32.15
N GLU A 99 6.14 -16.11 -30.83
CA GLU A 99 5.00 -16.75 -30.17
C GLU A 99 3.89 -15.73 -29.78
N ALA A 100 4.01 -14.47 -30.18
CA ALA A 100 3.13 -13.38 -29.75
C ALA A 100 1.64 -13.69 -29.97
N SER A 101 1.28 -14.29 -31.11
CA SER A 101 -0.10 -14.69 -31.41
C SER A 101 -0.61 -15.80 -30.49
N SER A 102 0.24 -16.78 -30.17
CA SER A 102 -0.12 -17.90 -29.29
C SER A 102 -0.28 -17.49 -27.83
N LYS A 103 0.45 -16.45 -27.40
CA LYS A 103 0.41 -15.89 -26.04
C LYS A 103 -0.34 -14.56 -25.95
N ALA A 104 -1.15 -14.23 -26.97
CA ALA A 104 -1.81 -12.93 -27.09
C ALA A 104 -2.68 -12.59 -25.88
N VAL A 105 -3.40 -13.56 -25.31
CA VAL A 105 -4.23 -13.36 -24.10
C VAL A 105 -3.37 -12.95 -22.90
N ARG A 106 -2.20 -13.58 -22.73
CA ARG A 106 -1.27 -13.26 -21.64
C ARG A 106 -0.66 -11.87 -21.82
N ILE A 107 -0.24 -11.53 -23.04
CA ILE A 107 0.26 -10.19 -23.36
C ILE A 107 -0.82 -9.12 -23.11
N ALA A 108 -2.08 -9.42 -23.42
CA ALA A 108 -3.20 -8.51 -23.19
C ALA A 108 -3.47 -8.21 -21.70
N MET A 109 -2.91 -8.99 -20.76
CA MET A 109 -3.02 -8.68 -19.33
C MET A 109 -2.30 -7.38 -18.96
N ILE A 110 -1.21 -7.04 -19.64
CA ILE A 110 -0.43 -5.81 -19.40
C ILE A 110 -1.30 -4.55 -19.62
N PRO A 111 -1.94 -4.34 -20.79
CA PRO A 111 -2.79 -3.17 -20.98
C PRO A 111 -4.02 -3.17 -20.05
N ILE A 112 -4.55 -4.33 -19.67
CA ILE A 112 -5.65 -4.41 -18.68
C ILE A 112 -5.17 -3.90 -17.32
N PHE A 113 -3.99 -4.32 -16.87
CA PHE A 113 -3.39 -3.83 -15.63
C PHE A 113 -3.20 -2.31 -15.68
N VAL A 114 -2.63 -1.80 -16.77
CA VAL A 114 -2.42 -0.36 -16.98
C VAL A 114 -3.76 0.39 -16.93
N ALA A 115 -4.77 -0.10 -17.63
CA ALA A 115 -6.11 0.50 -17.63
C ALA A 115 -6.72 0.52 -16.22
N ALA A 116 -6.60 -0.57 -15.45
CA ALA A 116 -7.08 -0.61 -14.07
C ALA A 116 -6.38 0.43 -13.18
N VAL A 117 -5.05 0.57 -13.30
CA VAL A 117 -4.30 1.60 -12.55
C VAL A 117 -4.73 3.02 -12.96
N VAL A 118 -4.93 3.27 -14.26
CA VAL A 118 -5.42 4.56 -14.77
C VAL A 118 -6.81 4.88 -14.21
N VAL A 119 -7.74 3.93 -14.27
CA VAL A 119 -9.11 4.10 -13.72
C VAL A 119 -9.06 4.41 -12.22
N ALA A 120 -8.27 3.66 -11.45
CA ALA A 120 -8.09 3.94 -10.02
C ALA A 120 -7.51 5.34 -9.77
N ALA A 121 -6.50 5.77 -10.54
CA ALA A 121 -5.94 7.11 -10.42
C ALA A 121 -6.96 8.22 -10.73
N LEU A 122 -7.78 8.04 -11.77
CA LEU A 122 -8.83 8.99 -12.13
C LEU A 122 -9.92 9.05 -11.04
N VAL A 123 -10.38 7.90 -10.56
CA VAL A 123 -11.38 7.83 -9.47
C VAL A 123 -10.85 8.51 -8.21
N SER A 124 -9.62 8.20 -7.80
CA SER A 124 -8.98 8.84 -6.65
C SER A 124 -8.88 10.36 -6.82
N ARG A 125 -8.50 10.84 -8.01
CA ARG A 125 -8.46 12.28 -8.31
C ARG A 125 -9.84 12.94 -8.20
N VAL A 126 -10.89 12.29 -8.70
CA VAL A 126 -12.27 12.79 -8.61
C VAL A 126 -12.72 12.91 -7.15
N PHE A 127 -12.50 11.88 -6.33
CA PHE A 127 -12.90 11.90 -4.92
C PHE A 127 -12.09 12.92 -4.11
N ARG A 128 -10.78 13.03 -4.33
CA ARG A 128 -9.94 14.05 -3.68
C ARG A 128 -10.39 15.47 -4.01
N ARG A 129 -10.79 15.74 -5.27
CA ARG A 129 -11.35 17.04 -5.67
C ARG A 129 -12.66 17.38 -4.96
N ARG A 130 -13.41 16.37 -4.52
CA ARG A 130 -14.63 16.53 -3.71
C ARG A 130 -14.35 16.60 -2.20
N GLY A 131 -13.08 16.66 -1.79
CA GLY A 131 -12.69 16.66 -0.37
C GLY A 131 -12.85 15.31 0.33
N GLN A 132 -13.04 14.22 -0.43
CA GLN A 132 -13.28 12.88 0.11
C GLN A 132 -12.03 11.99 0.04
N ALA A 133 -11.84 11.14 1.04
CA ALA A 133 -10.76 10.15 1.04
C ALA A 133 -11.03 9.06 -0.02
N PRO A 134 -10.07 8.73 -0.90
CA PRO A 134 -10.27 7.77 -1.99
C PRO A 134 -10.23 6.30 -1.53
N LEU A 135 -10.22 6.02 -0.23
CA LEU A 135 -10.02 4.68 0.32
C LEU A 135 -11.17 3.73 -0.05
N ALA A 136 -12.41 4.10 0.28
CA ALA A 136 -13.59 3.30 -0.03
C ALA A 136 -13.81 3.07 -1.55
N PRO A 137 -13.74 4.09 -2.43
CA PRO A 137 -13.98 3.86 -3.86
C PRO A 137 -12.89 3.00 -4.52
N LEU A 138 -11.63 3.08 -4.08
CA LEU A 138 -10.57 2.22 -4.61
C LEU A 138 -10.76 0.75 -4.19
N LEU A 139 -11.17 0.49 -2.95
CA LEU A 139 -11.54 -0.86 -2.51
C LEU A 139 -12.82 -1.37 -3.22
N ALA A 140 -13.75 -0.48 -3.55
CA ALA A 140 -14.94 -0.83 -4.32
C ALA A 140 -14.60 -1.28 -5.74
N LEU A 141 -13.65 -0.61 -6.42
CA LEU A 141 -13.16 -1.05 -7.73
C LEU A 141 -12.52 -2.44 -7.67
N MET A 142 -11.65 -2.66 -6.67
CA MET A 142 -11.04 -3.98 -6.43
C MET A 142 -12.10 -5.06 -6.17
N THR A 143 -13.08 -4.77 -5.30
CA THR A 143 -14.22 -5.67 -5.03
C THR A 143 -14.99 -5.97 -6.30
N ALA A 144 -15.31 -4.96 -7.12
CA ALA A 144 -16.04 -5.16 -8.37
C ALA A 144 -15.28 -6.08 -9.34
N ALA A 145 -13.96 -5.91 -9.46
CA ALA A 145 -13.13 -6.78 -10.28
C ALA A 145 -13.07 -8.22 -9.75
N LEU A 146 -12.96 -8.43 -8.43
CA LEU A 146 -12.99 -9.76 -7.82
C LEU A 146 -14.37 -10.44 -7.94
N THR A 147 -15.46 -9.67 -7.85
CA THR A 147 -16.81 -10.16 -8.12
C THR A 147 -16.95 -10.57 -9.58
N LEU A 148 -16.45 -9.75 -10.52
CA LEU A 148 -16.41 -10.13 -11.93
C LEU A 148 -15.57 -11.39 -12.17
N PHE A 149 -14.44 -11.54 -11.46
CA PHE A 149 -13.64 -12.76 -11.51
C PHE A 149 -14.39 -13.97 -10.95
N THR A 150 -15.17 -13.79 -9.88
CA THR A 150 -16.05 -14.86 -9.35
C THR A 150 -17.10 -15.28 -10.38
N VAL A 151 -17.75 -14.31 -11.04
CA VAL A 151 -18.80 -14.57 -12.04
C VAL A 151 -18.21 -15.26 -13.28
N THR A 152 -17.12 -14.73 -13.81
CA THR A 152 -16.43 -15.32 -14.98
C THR A 152 -15.82 -16.67 -14.65
N GLY A 153 -15.35 -16.87 -13.41
CA GLY A 153 -14.87 -18.13 -12.87
C GLY A 153 -15.96 -19.19 -12.75
N ALA A 154 -17.15 -18.82 -12.28
CA ALA A 154 -18.31 -19.71 -12.23
C ALA A 154 -18.80 -20.10 -13.65
N ALA A 155 -18.74 -19.16 -14.59
CA ALA A 155 -19.06 -19.41 -16.00
C ALA A 155 -17.91 -20.09 -16.78
N PHE A 156 -16.74 -20.28 -16.17
CA PHE A 156 -15.51 -20.71 -16.85
C PHE A 156 -15.65 -22.05 -17.58
N PRO A 157 -16.25 -23.12 -17.00
CA PRO A 157 -16.41 -24.39 -17.71
C PRO A 157 -17.23 -24.25 -19.00
N MET A 158 -18.29 -23.43 -18.97
CA MET A 158 -19.11 -23.13 -20.13
C MET A 158 -18.36 -22.30 -21.16
N LEU A 159 -17.67 -21.24 -20.71
CA LEU A 159 -16.92 -20.35 -21.59
C LEU A 159 -15.76 -21.07 -22.28
N VAL A 160 -15.05 -21.96 -21.58
CA VAL A 160 -13.96 -22.75 -22.16
C VAL A 160 -14.48 -23.70 -23.24
N GLY A 161 -15.67 -24.28 -23.06
CA GLY A 161 -16.31 -25.12 -24.08
C GLY A 161 -16.64 -24.37 -25.38
N THR A 162 -16.90 -23.07 -25.30
CA THR A 162 -17.20 -22.23 -26.47
C THR A 162 -15.95 -21.59 -27.06
N SER A 163 -15.14 -20.93 -26.22
CA SER A 163 -13.91 -20.26 -26.61
C SER A 163 -12.95 -20.15 -25.41
N PRO A 164 -11.92 -21.01 -25.36
CA PRO A 164 -10.91 -20.99 -24.29
C PRO A 164 -10.23 -19.62 -24.13
N SER A 165 -9.93 -18.95 -25.24
CA SER A 165 -9.27 -17.64 -25.24
C SER A 165 -10.12 -16.55 -24.58
N ILE A 166 -11.44 -16.54 -24.84
CA ILE A 166 -12.36 -15.57 -24.22
C ILE A 166 -12.52 -15.88 -22.74
N ALA A 167 -12.66 -17.15 -22.36
CA ALA A 167 -12.74 -17.55 -20.95
C ALA A 167 -11.52 -17.06 -20.16
N LEU A 168 -10.33 -17.31 -20.70
CA LEU A 168 -9.07 -16.91 -20.09
C LEU A 168 -8.89 -15.39 -20.06
N PHE A 169 -9.30 -14.69 -21.13
CA PHE A 169 -9.25 -13.24 -21.18
C PHE A 169 -10.16 -12.59 -20.13
N LEU A 170 -11.39 -13.09 -19.96
CA LEU A 170 -12.34 -12.54 -18.99
C LEU A 170 -11.93 -12.84 -17.54
N ALA A 171 -11.57 -14.10 -17.25
CA ALA A 171 -11.14 -14.52 -15.92
C ALA A 171 -9.77 -13.91 -15.55
N GLY A 172 -8.77 -14.01 -16.42
CA GLY A 172 -7.45 -13.39 -16.23
C GLY A 172 -7.52 -11.88 -16.20
N GLY A 173 -8.28 -11.27 -17.11
CA GLY A 173 -8.44 -9.82 -17.15
C GLY A 173 -9.07 -9.26 -15.88
N SER A 174 -10.10 -9.93 -15.33
CA SER A 174 -10.70 -9.51 -14.06
C SER A 174 -9.78 -9.72 -12.86
N ALA A 175 -9.02 -10.82 -12.82
CA ALA A 175 -8.00 -11.05 -11.79
C ALA A 175 -6.90 -9.97 -11.83
N VAL A 176 -6.38 -9.66 -13.02
CA VAL A 176 -5.33 -8.66 -13.24
C VAL A 176 -5.84 -7.25 -12.96
N ALA A 177 -7.08 -6.93 -13.33
CA ALA A 177 -7.71 -5.67 -12.98
C ALA A 177 -7.83 -5.49 -11.45
N ALA A 178 -8.24 -6.55 -10.73
CA ALA A 178 -8.31 -6.52 -9.27
C ALA A 178 -6.94 -6.20 -8.64
N MET A 179 -5.87 -6.85 -9.11
CA MET A 179 -4.51 -6.58 -8.65
C MET A 179 -4.01 -5.19 -9.05
N GLY A 180 -4.37 -4.70 -10.24
CA GLY A 180 -4.13 -3.32 -10.66
C GLY A 180 -4.76 -2.29 -9.72
N PHE A 181 -6.03 -2.50 -9.35
CA PHE A 181 -6.72 -1.65 -8.38
C PHE A 181 -6.09 -1.72 -6.99
N GLN A 182 -5.69 -2.91 -6.53
CA GLN A 182 -4.98 -3.07 -5.25
C GLN A 182 -3.62 -2.35 -5.26
N ASN A 183 -2.86 -2.46 -6.35
CA ASN A 183 -1.57 -1.78 -6.50
C ASN A 183 -1.72 -0.26 -6.49
N ALA A 184 -2.75 0.25 -7.17
CA ALA A 184 -3.08 1.67 -7.14
C ALA A 184 -3.56 2.11 -5.74
N PHE A 185 -4.39 1.31 -5.06
CA PHE A 185 -4.83 1.55 -3.69
C PHE A 185 -3.66 1.75 -2.73
N MET A 186 -2.66 0.86 -2.78
CA MET A 186 -1.49 0.95 -1.89
C MET A 186 -0.73 2.27 -2.09
N ARG A 187 -0.62 2.75 -3.33
CA ARG A 187 0.08 4.00 -3.64
C ARG A 187 -0.74 5.26 -3.34
N GLN A 188 -2.07 5.17 -3.36
CA GLN A 188 -2.94 6.35 -3.31
C GLN A 188 -3.73 6.51 -2.02
N ALA A 189 -4.01 5.43 -1.29
CA ALA A 189 -4.83 5.45 -0.08
C ALA A 189 -4.16 4.83 1.15
N ALA A 190 -3.07 4.08 0.98
CA ALA A 190 -2.29 3.47 2.06
C ALA A 190 -0.83 3.98 2.07
N VAL A 191 -0.65 5.29 1.85
CA VAL A 191 0.68 5.92 1.87
C VAL A 191 1.30 5.76 3.25
N GLY A 192 2.49 5.17 3.32
CA GLY A 192 3.20 4.85 4.56
C GLY A 192 3.08 3.39 5.02
N SER A 193 2.13 2.63 4.47
CA SER A 193 2.04 1.18 4.68
C SER A 193 3.02 0.42 3.76
N CYS A 194 3.35 -0.83 4.11
CA CYS A 194 4.16 -1.68 3.22
C CYS A 194 3.34 -2.16 2.01
N PRO A 195 3.93 -2.22 0.80
CA PRO A 195 3.26 -2.79 -0.38
C PRO A 195 2.73 -4.21 -0.12
N THR A 196 1.54 -4.54 -0.63
CA THR A 196 0.90 -5.86 -0.42
C THR A 196 1.06 -6.83 -1.59
N THR A 197 1.76 -6.40 -2.65
CA THR A 197 1.99 -7.18 -3.89
C THR A 197 3.45 -7.20 -4.33
N MET A 198 4.33 -6.38 -3.72
CA MET A 198 5.76 -6.39 -4.00
C MET A 198 6.51 -7.22 -2.94
N MET A 199 6.30 -8.54 -2.98
CA MET A 199 6.76 -9.45 -1.93
C MET A 199 8.28 -9.61 -1.86
N THR A 200 9.00 -9.50 -2.99
CA THR A 200 10.47 -9.56 -3.00
C THR A 200 11.07 -8.45 -2.12
N GLY A 201 10.57 -7.22 -2.24
CA GLY A 201 11.02 -6.10 -1.41
C GLY A 201 10.71 -6.31 0.07
N ASN A 202 9.50 -6.80 0.37
CA ASN A 202 9.09 -7.13 1.74
C ASN A 202 9.98 -8.22 2.36
N LEU A 203 10.25 -9.29 1.62
CA LEU A 203 11.09 -10.39 2.10
C LEU A 203 12.52 -9.93 2.36
N THR A 204 13.12 -9.20 1.42
CA THR A 204 14.47 -8.64 1.58
C THR A 204 14.54 -7.75 2.81
N GLN A 205 13.56 -6.87 2.99
CA GLN A 205 13.52 -5.98 4.15
C GLN A 205 13.39 -6.77 5.46
N LEU A 206 12.53 -7.79 5.50
CA LEU A 206 12.40 -8.65 6.68
C LEU A 206 13.72 -9.33 7.03
N VAL A 207 14.41 -9.91 6.03
CA VAL A 207 15.68 -10.61 6.25
C VAL A 207 16.75 -9.65 6.77
N ILE A 208 16.90 -8.47 6.17
CA ILE A 208 17.87 -7.45 6.63
C ILE A 208 17.58 -7.07 8.08
N GLU A 209 16.32 -6.80 8.43
CA GLU A 209 15.93 -6.41 9.78
C GLU A 209 16.16 -7.54 10.80
N LEU A 210 15.96 -8.81 10.43
CA LEU A 210 16.26 -9.95 11.28
C LEU A 210 17.76 -10.13 11.54
N VAL A 211 18.60 -9.98 10.51
CA VAL A 211 20.07 -10.03 10.63
C VAL A 211 20.56 -8.91 11.56
N GLU A 212 20.03 -7.71 11.37
CA GLU A 212 20.34 -6.54 12.18
C GLU A 212 19.90 -6.65 13.66
N LEU A 213 18.86 -7.44 13.95
CA LEU A 213 18.40 -7.75 15.31
C LEU A 213 19.30 -8.82 15.95
N GLY A 214 19.71 -9.83 15.17
CA GLY A 214 20.54 -10.93 15.65
C GLY A 214 22.00 -10.56 15.92
N LEU A 215 22.56 -9.61 15.17
CA LEU A 215 23.98 -9.25 15.32
C LEU A 215 24.31 -8.41 16.57
N GLY A 216 23.36 -7.67 17.15
CA GLY A 216 23.64 -6.69 18.22
C GLY A 216 24.58 -5.56 17.73
N LYS A 217 24.34 -4.30 18.10
CA LYS A 217 25.03 -3.16 17.45
C LYS A 217 26.48 -2.94 17.92
N PRO A 218 27.43 -2.64 17.00
CA PRO A 218 28.46 -1.63 17.21
C PRO A 218 27.85 -0.22 17.01
N ARG A 219 28.15 0.69 17.92
CA ARG A 219 27.43 1.95 18.14
C ARG A 219 27.87 3.11 17.21
N GLU A 220 28.69 2.88 16.19
CA GLU A 220 29.56 3.94 15.66
C GLU A 220 29.54 4.22 14.15
N GLN A 221 28.62 3.64 13.36
CA GLN A 221 28.51 3.99 11.93
C GLN A 221 27.10 4.47 11.57
N ALA A 222 26.72 5.60 12.18
CA ALA A 222 25.54 6.37 11.81
C ALA A 222 25.89 7.52 10.84
N ALA A 223 26.79 7.28 9.87
CA ALA A 223 27.20 8.30 8.89
C ALA A 223 26.83 7.95 7.43
N PHE A 224 26.35 6.73 7.16
CA PHE A 224 25.78 6.35 5.85
C PHE A 224 24.31 5.87 5.95
N ALA A 225 23.75 5.85 7.16
CA ALA A 225 22.46 5.22 7.49
C ALA A 225 21.30 6.22 7.72
N ASP A 226 21.49 7.51 7.42
CA ASP A 226 20.45 8.54 7.58
C ASP A 226 19.37 8.51 6.48
N ALA A 227 19.47 7.64 5.48
CA ALA A 227 18.42 7.43 4.46
C ALA A 227 17.55 6.18 4.70
N PHE A 228 17.90 5.30 5.65
CA PHE A 228 17.04 4.15 6.05
C PHE A 228 16.24 4.52 7.30
N GLU A 229 15.57 5.66 7.19
CA GLU A 229 15.00 6.42 8.28
C GLU A 229 14.06 5.55 9.16
N ARG A 230 14.53 5.35 10.40
CA ARG A 230 13.84 4.87 11.60
C ARG A 230 13.46 3.38 11.57
N ARG A 231 14.24 2.58 12.32
CA ARG A 231 13.84 1.29 12.91
C ARG A 231 12.56 1.45 13.74
N ASP A 232 11.42 1.55 13.08
CA ASP A 232 10.13 1.46 13.73
C ASP A 232 9.75 -0.03 13.83
N PRO A 233 9.71 -0.65 15.03
CA PRO A 233 9.26 -2.03 15.19
C PRO A 233 7.81 -2.25 14.70
N ARG A 234 7.07 -1.19 14.37
CA ARG A 234 5.80 -1.28 13.64
C ARG A 234 6.01 -1.67 12.18
N ARG A 235 7.05 -1.15 11.50
CA ARG A 235 7.33 -1.44 10.09
C ARG A 235 7.72 -2.91 9.89
N LEU A 236 8.58 -3.46 10.75
CA LEU A 236 8.91 -4.88 10.79
C LEU A 236 7.64 -5.75 10.90
N ARG A 237 6.75 -5.40 11.84
CA ARG A 237 5.48 -6.10 12.04
C ARG A 237 4.57 -5.99 10.84
N MET A 238 4.49 -4.84 10.17
CA MET A 238 3.70 -4.67 8.94
C MET A 238 4.20 -5.58 7.82
N VAL A 239 5.52 -5.58 7.57
CA VAL A 239 6.17 -6.40 6.54
C VAL A 239 5.97 -7.89 6.83
N ALA A 240 6.20 -8.32 8.07
CA ALA A 240 5.95 -9.70 8.48
C ALA A 240 4.46 -10.08 8.35
N THR A 241 3.55 -9.19 8.72
CA THR A 241 2.10 -9.40 8.57
C THR A 241 1.72 -9.52 7.09
N ALA A 242 2.33 -8.72 6.20
CA ALA A 242 2.10 -8.83 4.76
C ALA A 242 2.60 -10.18 4.23
N LEU A 243 3.81 -10.63 4.59
CA LEU A 243 4.37 -11.91 4.15
C LEU A 243 3.54 -13.11 4.63
N VAL A 244 3.21 -13.15 5.92
CA VAL A 244 2.36 -14.21 6.50
C VAL A 244 0.97 -14.18 5.88
N GLY A 245 0.39 -12.99 5.70
CA GLY A 245 -0.89 -12.80 5.02
C GLY A 245 -0.84 -13.37 3.60
N PHE A 246 0.16 -13.00 2.82
CA PHE A 246 0.36 -13.47 1.44
C PHE A 246 0.47 -14.99 1.37
N LEU A 247 1.36 -15.60 2.18
CA LEU A 247 1.59 -17.04 2.16
C LEU A 247 0.35 -17.83 2.62
N SER A 248 -0.33 -17.36 3.67
CA SER A 248 -1.56 -18.00 4.14
C SER A 248 -2.70 -17.86 3.11
N GLY A 249 -2.81 -16.70 2.47
CA GLY A 249 -3.75 -16.47 1.37
C GLY A 249 -3.47 -17.37 0.16
N ALA A 250 -2.22 -17.49 -0.26
CA ALA A 250 -1.80 -18.36 -1.36
C ALA A 250 -2.08 -19.84 -1.06
N MET A 251 -1.74 -20.30 0.14
CA MET A 251 -2.04 -21.66 0.60
C MET A 251 -3.56 -21.92 0.58
N LEU A 252 -4.34 -20.99 1.14
CA LEU A 252 -5.79 -21.09 1.18
C LEU A 252 -6.38 -21.11 -0.24
N GLY A 253 -5.91 -20.24 -1.13
CA GLY A 253 -6.32 -20.16 -2.52
C GLY A 253 -6.03 -21.43 -3.30
N ALA A 254 -4.84 -22.01 -3.15
CA ALA A 254 -4.48 -23.29 -3.76
C ALA A 254 -5.40 -24.42 -3.28
N VAL A 255 -5.61 -24.54 -1.95
CA VAL A 255 -6.44 -25.61 -1.36
C VAL A 255 -7.91 -25.48 -1.77
N LEU A 256 -8.50 -24.28 -1.69
CA LEU A 256 -9.90 -24.09 -2.06
C LEU A 256 -10.12 -24.28 -3.56
N THR A 257 -9.23 -23.76 -4.40
CA THR A 257 -9.35 -23.91 -5.85
C THR A 257 -9.26 -25.37 -6.27
N ALA A 258 -8.42 -26.18 -5.62
CA ALA A 258 -8.38 -27.62 -5.86
C ALA A 258 -9.70 -28.34 -5.49
N LYS A 259 -10.46 -27.83 -4.51
CA LYS A 259 -11.70 -28.47 -4.03
C LYS A 259 -12.97 -27.99 -4.75
N ILE A 260 -13.09 -26.69 -4.99
CA ILE A 260 -14.32 -26.05 -5.49
C ILE A 260 -14.10 -25.27 -6.79
N GLY A 261 -12.93 -25.40 -7.42
CA GLY A 261 -12.59 -24.74 -8.67
C GLY A 261 -12.54 -23.21 -8.54
N LEU A 262 -12.78 -22.51 -9.64
CA LEU A 262 -12.74 -21.04 -9.73
C LEU A 262 -13.82 -20.33 -8.90
N PHE A 263 -14.85 -21.04 -8.41
CA PHE A 263 -15.79 -20.47 -7.46
C PHE A 263 -15.11 -20.07 -6.13
N SER A 264 -13.92 -20.61 -5.86
CA SER A 264 -13.07 -20.22 -4.72
C SER A 264 -12.81 -18.70 -4.65
N ILE A 265 -12.87 -17.97 -5.76
CA ILE A 265 -12.68 -16.51 -5.81
C ILE A 265 -13.77 -15.73 -5.06
N ALA A 266 -14.91 -16.35 -4.76
CA ALA A 266 -15.93 -15.74 -3.90
C ALA A 266 -15.38 -15.35 -2.52
N VAL A 267 -14.38 -16.08 -2.01
CA VAL A 267 -13.73 -15.79 -0.72
C VAL A 267 -12.99 -14.45 -0.73
N PRO A 268 -11.97 -14.21 -1.59
CA PRO A 268 -11.32 -12.91 -1.65
C PRO A 268 -12.26 -11.78 -2.05
N ALA A 269 -13.28 -12.04 -2.90
CA ALA A 269 -14.31 -11.04 -3.24
C ALA A 269 -15.11 -10.61 -1.99
N ALA A 270 -15.55 -11.56 -1.16
CA ALA A 270 -16.25 -11.26 0.08
C ALA A 270 -15.37 -10.49 1.08
N CYS A 271 -14.09 -10.86 1.22
CA CYS A 271 -13.14 -10.14 2.07
C CYS A 271 -12.91 -8.71 1.59
N ALA A 272 -12.73 -8.48 0.29
CA ALA A 272 -12.61 -7.15 -0.28
C ALA A 272 -13.89 -6.33 -0.10
N GLY A 273 -15.06 -6.96 -0.28
CA GLY A 273 -16.36 -6.34 -0.03
C GLY A 273 -16.52 -5.89 1.42
N LEU A 274 -16.12 -6.73 2.38
CA LEU A 274 -16.11 -6.36 3.80
C LEU A 274 -15.20 -5.15 4.06
N LEU A 275 -13.96 -5.15 3.52
CA LEU A 275 -13.05 -4.01 3.64
C LEU A 275 -13.65 -2.73 3.04
N THR A 276 -14.35 -2.85 1.91
CA THR A 276 -15.06 -1.74 1.25
C THR A 276 -16.16 -1.17 2.14
N VAL A 277 -16.99 -2.04 2.72
CA VAL A 277 -18.08 -1.62 3.62
C VAL A 277 -17.52 -0.95 4.86
N LEU A 278 -16.48 -1.50 5.47
CA LEU A 278 -15.83 -0.90 6.64
C LEU A 278 -15.25 0.47 6.31
N ALA A 279 -14.55 0.60 5.18
CA ALA A 279 -14.01 1.86 4.69
C ALA A 279 -15.11 2.92 4.45
N TYR A 280 -16.23 2.51 3.87
CA TYR A 280 -17.36 3.39 3.61
C TYR A 280 -18.02 3.86 4.91
N ARG A 281 -18.21 2.96 5.88
CA ARG A 281 -18.77 3.32 7.20
C ARG A 281 -17.87 4.29 7.97
N ASP A 282 -16.57 4.10 7.90
CA ASP A 282 -15.62 5.02 8.53
C ASP A 282 -15.62 6.40 7.86
N ALA A 283 -15.74 6.47 6.54
CA ALA A 283 -15.89 7.74 5.82
C ALA A 283 -17.18 8.49 6.22
N GLN A 284 -18.30 7.78 6.33
CA GLN A 284 -19.59 8.36 6.75
C GLN A 284 -19.54 8.90 8.19
N ARG A 285 -18.89 8.18 9.11
CA ARG A 285 -18.71 8.63 10.51
C ARG A 285 -17.89 9.91 10.63
N VAL A 286 -16.95 10.14 9.72
CA VAL A 286 -16.15 11.37 9.69
C VAL A 286 -16.95 12.51 9.10
N ALA A 287 -17.79 12.25 8.09
CA ALA A 287 -18.66 13.27 7.48
C ALA A 287 -19.82 13.72 8.40
N SER A 288 -20.24 12.87 9.34
CA SER A 288 -21.32 13.17 10.31
C SER A 288 -20.83 13.86 11.59
N ARG A 289 -19.54 14.20 11.71
CA ARG A 289 -18.95 14.90 12.84
C ARG A 289 -18.58 16.32 12.45
#